data_AF-A0A6I1FYQ3-F1
#
_entry.id   AF-A0A6I1FYQ3-F1
#
_cell.length_a   1.000
_cell.length_b   1.000
_cell.length_c   1.000
_cell.angle_alpha   90.00
_cell.angle_beta   90.00
_cell.angle_gamma   90.00
#
_symmetry.space_group_name_H-M   'P 1'
#
loop_
_entity.id
_entity.type
_entity.pdbx_description
1 polymer ?
#
loop_
_entity_poly.entity_id
_entity_poly.type
_entity_poly.pdbx_seq_one_letter_code
_entity_poly.pdbx_strand_id
1 'polypeptide(L)' 'MPTADDALAERPRRVLVAGVSGAGKSTLACRVADTIGALHIEMDGLVRGRNWTERTRFAADVERFSRGST' A
#
# COMPACT_ATOMS: atom_id res chain seq x y z
N MET A 1 16.84 -10.58 9.48
CA MET A 1 15.72 -9.74 9.02
C MET A 1 16.33 -8.61 8.23
N PRO A 2 15.90 -8.34 6.99
CA PRO A 2 16.35 -7.17 6.26
C PRO A 2 15.93 -5.89 7.00
N THR A 3 16.77 -4.89 6.93
CA THR A 3 16.61 -3.54 7.47
C THR A 3 16.24 -2.57 6.34
N ALA A 4 15.98 -1.31 6.69
CA ALA A 4 15.65 -0.29 5.69
C ALA A 4 16.81 0.03 4.74
N ASP A 5 18.05 -0.21 5.17
CA ASP A 5 19.26 0.06 4.38
C ASP A 5 19.66 -1.10 3.47
N ASP A 6 19.03 -2.28 3.64
CA ASP A 6 19.32 -3.44 2.81
C ASP A 6 18.77 -3.25 1.39
N ALA A 7 19.61 -3.53 0.40
CA ALA A 7 19.20 -3.49 -0.99
C ALA A 7 18.12 -4.55 -1.26
N LEU A 8 17.07 -4.16 -1.99
CA LEU A 8 16.07 -5.10 -2.50
C LEU A 8 16.70 -5.97 -3.57
N ALA A 9 16.47 -7.28 -3.50
CA ALA A 9 16.99 -8.24 -4.48
C ALA A 9 16.48 -7.97 -5.91
N GLU A 10 15.27 -7.42 -6.04
CA GLU A 10 14.64 -7.09 -7.31
C GLU A 10 13.89 -5.76 -7.22
N ARG A 11 13.59 -5.15 -8.38
CA ARG A 11 12.74 -3.97 -8.44
C ARG A 11 11.30 -4.34 -8.02
N PRO A 12 10.73 -3.68 -7.00
CA PRO A 12 9.39 -4.00 -6.54
C PRO A 12 8.34 -3.65 -7.59
N ARG A 13 7.41 -4.57 -7.84
CA ARG A 13 6.27 -4.35 -8.75
C ARG A 13 5.04 -3.80 -8.03
N ARG A 14 4.99 -3.96 -6.70
CA ARG A 14 3.90 -3.51 -5.82
C ARG A 14 4.52 -3.10 -4.49
N VAL A 15 4.06 -1.98 -3.94
CA VAL A 15 4.50 -1.47 -2.64
C VAL A 15 3.26 -1.09 -1.84
N LEU A 16 3.16 -1.64 -0.63
CA LEU A 16 2.13 -1.27 0.34
C LEU A 16 2.73 -0.29 1.35
N VAL A 17 2.12 0.90 1.48
CA VAL A 17 2.54 1.90 2.46
C VAL A 17 1.48 1.99 3.56
N ALA A 18 1.83 1.53 4.76
CA ALA A 18 0.94 1.49 5.92
C ALA A 18 1.48 2.33 7.08
N GLY A 19 0.60 2.74 8.00
CA GLY A 19 0.93 3.67 9.08
C GLY A 19 -0.28 4.45 9.59
N VAL A 20 -0.15 5.06 10.76
CA VAL A 20 -1.24 5.80 11.42
C VAL A 20 -1.67 7.05 10.64
N SER A 21 -2.83 7.62 11.00
CA SER A 21 -3.30 8.89 10.41
C SER A 21 -2.26 10.00 10.62
N GLY A 22 -2.05 10.86 9.62
CA GLY A 22 -1.06 11.93 9.67
C GLY A 22 0.41 11.53 9.47
N ALA A 23 0.74 10.23 9.35
CA ALA A 23 2.13 9.76 9.21
C ALA A 23 2.79 10.04 7.85
N GLY A 24 2.13 10.74 6.92
CA GLY A 24 2.69 11.06 5.61
C GLY A 24 2.69 9.92 4.58
N LYS A 25 1.87 8.88 4.77
CA LYS A 25 1.76 7.72 3.85
C LYS A 25 1.55 8.11 2.40
N SER A 26 0.59 8.99 2.12
CA SER A 26 0.29 9.44 0.75
C SER A 26 1.49 10.13 0.11
N THR A 27 2.22 10.95 0.87
CA THR A 27 3.45 11.59 0.38
C THR A 27 4.53 10.57 0.05
N LEU A 28 4.73 9.58 0.92
CA LEU A 28 5.71 8.51 0.69
C LEU A 28 5.30 7.64 -0.50
N ALA A 29 4.03 7.25 -0.59
CA ALA A 29 3.50 6.41 -1.65
C ALA A 29 3.61 7.07 -3.04
N CYS A 30 3.30 8.37 -3.16
CA CYS A 30 3.56 9.14 -4.38
C CYS A 30 5.04 9.08 -4.80
N ARG A 31 5.97 9.38 -3.88
CA ARG A 31 7.41 9.39 -4.19
C ARG A 31 7.93 8.03 -4.62
N VAL A 32 7.47 6.96 -3.96
CA VAL A 32 7.83 5.59 -4.33
C VAL A 32 7.29 5.27 -5.72
N ALA A 33 6.03 5.59 -5.99
CA ALA A 33 5.39 5.36 -7.29
C ALA A 33 6.14 6.06 -8.42
N ASP A 34 6.52 7.33 -8.24
CA ASP A 34 7.34 8.09 -9.20
C ASP A 34 8.71 7.43 -9.42
N THR A 35 9.36 6.96 -8.35
CA THR A 35 10.69 6.33 -8.41
C THR A 35 10.68 5.01 -9.18
N ILE A 36 9.63 4.21 -9.03
CA ILE A 36 9.54 2.88 -9.66
C ILE A 36 8.68 2.85 -10.93
N GLY A 37 8.07 3.98 -11.32
CA GLY A 37 7.17 4.07 -12.46
C GLY A 37 5.84 3.32 -12.25
N ALA A 38 5.35 3.27 -11.02
CA ALA A 38 4.09 2.60 -10.69
C ALA A 38 2.92 3.59 -10.60
N LEU A 39 1.69 3.08 -10.73
CA LEU A 39 0.50 3.85 -10.43
C LEU A 39 0.32 3.98 -8.91
N HIS A 40 0.20 5.21 -8.41
CA HIS A 40 -0.20 5.44 -7.02
C HIS A 40 -1.71 5.23 -6.86
N ILE A 41 -2.11 4.30 -5.99
CA ILE A 41 -3.50 4.00 -5.67
C ILE A 41 -3.70 4.18 -4.17
N GLU A 42 -4.58 5.11 -3.79
CA GLU A 42 -5.01 5.25 -2.40
C GLU A 42 -5.90 4.05 -2.03
N MET A 43 -5.44 3.24 -1.07
CA MET A 43 -6.12 2.00 -0.67
C MET A 43 -7.52 2.28 -0.11
N ASP A 44 -7.69 3.41 0.55
CA ASP A 44 -8.96 3.93 1.05
C ASP A 44 -9.92 4.36 -0.08
N GLY A 45 -9.39 4.70 -1.26
CA GLY A 45 -10.17 5.05 -2.45
C GLY A 45 -10.74 3.85 -3.19
N LEU A 46 -10.17 2.65 -2.97
CA LEU A 46 -10.67 1.40 -3.53
C LEU A 46 -11.86 0.84 -2.73
N VAL A 47 -12.05 1.27 -1.47
CA VAL A 47 -13.03 0.68 -0.55
C VAL A 47 -13.60 1.71 0.45
N ARG A 48 -14.38 2.69 -0.02
CA ARG A 48 -15.32 3.41 0.87
C ARG A 48 -16.69 3.55 0.21
N GLY A 49 -17.63 2.71 0.64
CA GLY A 49 -19.05 2.94 0.37
C GLY A 49 -19.55 4.19 1.10
N ARG A 50 -20.74 4.70 0.72
CA ARG A 50 -21.41 5.82 1.38
C ARG A 50 -21.45 5.57 2.91
N ASN A 51 -21.07 6.56 3.73
CA ASN A 51 -21.13 6.60 5.21
C ASN A 51 -20.05 5.86 6.02
N TRP A 52 -18.82 5.65 5.52
CA TRP A 52 -17.73 5.10 6.36
C TRP A 52 -18.09 3.76 7.05
N THR A 53 -19.02 2.99 6.48
CA THR A 53 -19.46 1.73 7.05
C THR A 53 -18.37 0.68 6.85
N GLU A 54 -17.76 0.25 7.94
CA GLU A 54 -16.73 -0.79 7.97
C GLU A 54 -17.32 -2.06 7.33
N ARG A 55 -16.84 -2.43 6.14
CA ARG A 55 -17.29 -3.67 5.49
C ARG A 55 -16.65 -4.84 6.20
N THR A 56 -17.44 -5.87 6.50
CA THR A 56 -17.03 -7.13 7.15
C THR A 56 -15.86 -7.86 6.45
N ARG A 57 -15.44 -7.41 5.26
CA ARG A 57 -14.38 -8.00 4.43
C ARG A 57 -13.10 -7.18 4.35
N PHE A 58 -12.97 -6.06 5.08
CA PHE A 58 -11.79 -5.19 5.01
C PHE A 58 -10.47 -5.95 5.15
N ALA A 59 -10.33 -6.78 6.19
CA ALA A 59 -9.14 -7.58 6.42
C ALA A 59 -8.86 -8.56 5.25
N ALA A 60 -9.90 -9.18 4.69
CA ALA A 60 -9.78 -10.11 3.56
C ALA A 60 -9.36 -9.41 2.25
N ASP A 61 -9.86 -8.19 2.00
CA ASP A 61 -9.47 -7.41 0.82
C ASP A 61 -8.02 -6.91 0.93
N VAL A 62 -7.60 -6.42 2.11
CA VAL A 62 -6.20 -6.04 2.38
C VAL A 62 -5.26 -7.24 2.25
N GLU A 63 -5.66 -8.40 2.76
CA GLU A 63 -4.90 -9.63 2.60
C GLU A 63 -4.76 -10.01 1.11
N ARG A 64 -5.85 -9.93 0.34
CA ARG A 64 -5.84 -10.23 -1.09
C ARG A 64 -4.94 -9.29 -1.89
N PHE A 65 -4.91 -8.00 -1.58
CA PHE A 65 -4.06 -7.02 -2.27
C PHE A 65 -2.59 -7.09 -1.85
N SER A 66 -2.31 -7.48 -0.60
CA SER A 66 -0.94 -7.54 -0.06
C SER A 66 -0.22 -8.86 -0.34
N ARG A 67 -0.94 -9.95 -0.65
CA ARG A 67 -0.31 -11.20 -1.11
C ARG A 67 0.37 -10.99 -2.47
N GLY A 68 1.70 -10.92 -2.45
CA GLY A 68 2.55 -10.99 -3.64
C GLY A 68 2.27 -12.28 -4.41
N SER A 69 2.15 -12.19 -5.73
CA SER A 69 2.03 -13.37 -6.59
C SER A 69 3.36 -14.11 -6.61
N THR A 70 3.35 -15.39 -6.20
CA THR A 70 4.46 -16.32 -6.37
C THR A 70 4.99 -16.32 -7.80
#